data_AF-A0A2J2HBX1-F1
#
_entry.id   AF-A0A2J2HBX1-F1
#
_cell.length_a   1.000
_cell.length_b   1.000
_cell.length_c   1.000
_cell.angle_alpha   90.00
_cell.angle_beta   90.00
_cell.angle_gamma   90.00
#
_symmetry.space_group_name_H-M   'P 1'
#
loop_
_entity.id
_entity.type
_entity.pdbx_description
1 polymer ?
#
loop_
_entity_poly.entity_id
_entity_poly.type
_entity_poly.pdbx_seq_one_letter_code
_entity_poly.pdbx_strand_id
1 'polypeptide(L)'
;MLLSTWVFKLDLFTIFIPTTLSSDAIASPFSVLWKEGKSHAVRTKFPNLVIGDYDVLMKEPHKFVAAGFGDMVAKYTALFDWRLAYWLGDEPYLDFAAQLAESILNLLLRRVKDVAAQNYIGIETLFYAEVMDGYLMELANTTRVAAGSEHLIAFAIEHVAGKGMHGSRWALEQ
;
A
#
# COMPACT_ATOMS: atom_id res chain seq x y z
N MET A 1 -4.65 8.01 10.77
CA MET A 1 -3.55 8.65 10.01
C MET A 1 -3.18 10.08 10.47
N LEU A 2 -3.90 10.72 11.40
CA LEU A 2 -3.43 11.99 12.01
C LEU A 2 -2.25 11.79 12.99
N LEU A 3 -2.14 10.61 13.61
CA LEU A 3 -1.10 10.30 14.60
C LEU A 3 0.31 10.24 14.00
N SER A 4 0.48 9.70 12.78
CA SER A 4 1.78 9.50 12.13
C SER A 4 2.49 10.84 11.82
N THR A 5 1.72 11.87 11.49
CA THR A 5 2.27 13.21 11.20
C THR A 5 2.78 13.93 12.45
N TRP A 6 2.12 13.76 13.61
CA TRP A 6 2.59 14.32 14.88
C TRP A 6 3.81 13.58 15.41
N VAL A 7 3.81 12.25 15.30
CA VAL A 7 4.95 11.42 15.68
C VAL A 7 6.18 11.72 14.82
N PHE A 8 5.99 11.97 13.51
CA PHE A 8 7.08 12.43 12.63
C PHE A 8 7.69 13.76 13.11
N LYS A 9 6.87 14.72 13.56
CA LYS A 9 7.38 16.01 14.06
C LYS A 9 8.11 15.91 15.40
N LEU A 10 7.76 14.92 16.23
CA LEU A 10 8.29 14.76 17.58
C LEU A 10 9.38 13.68 17.68
N ASP A 11 9.72 13.05 16.55
CA ASP A 11 10.69 11.95 16.42
C ASP A 11 10.50 10.81 17.46
N LEU A 12 9.25 10.52 17.81
CA LEU A 12 8.96 9.48 18.80
C LEU A 12 9.09 8.08 18.19
N PHE A 13 9.38 7.10 19.04
CA PHE A 13 9.34 5.69 18.66
C PHE A 13 7.90 5.26 18.34
N THR A 14 7.67 4.69 17.16
CA THR A 14 6.33 4.34 16.69
C THR A 14 6.18 2.83 16.59
N ILE A 15 5.14 2.29 17.23
CA ILE A 15 4.67 0.92 17.03
C ILE A 15 3.33 0.99 16.31
N PHE A 16 3.19 0.23 15.21
CA PHE A 16 1.95 0.09 14.48
C PHE A 16 1.39 -1.33 14.67
N ILE A 17 0.11 -1.42 15.03
CA ILE A 17 -0.59 -2.68 15.28
C ILE A 17 -1.86 -2.66 14.42
N PRO A 18 -1.80 -3.10 13.16
CA PRO A 18 -2.96 -3.11 12.27
C PRO A 18 -4.01 -4.09 12.78
N THR A 19 -5.28 -3.68 12.68
CA THR A 19 -6.44 -4.55 12.89
C THR A 19 -7.12 -4.95 11.57
N THR A 20 -6.67 -4.38 10.46
CA THR A 20 -7.17 -4.62 9.10
C THR A 20 -6.04 -4.46 8.08
N LEU A 21 -6.08 -5.22 6.99
CA LEU A 21 -5.16 -5.16 5.85
C LEU A 21 -5.89 -4.58 4.63
N SER A 22 -5.97 -3.26 4.55
CA SER A 22 -6.71 -2.56 3.50
C SER A 22 -5.84 -1.81 2.49
N SER A 23 -4.57 -1.57 2.83
CA SER A 23 -3.56 -0.91 1.99
C SER A 23 -2.19 -0.97 2.66
N ASP A 24 -1.14 -0.67 1.89
CA ASP A 24 0.25 -0.55 2.34
C ASP A 24 0.52 0.52 3.44
N ALA A 25 -0.50 1.30 3.80
CA ALA A 25 -0.43 2.38 4.77
C ALA A 25 0.00 1.92 6.18
N ILE A 26 -0.09 0.61 6.46
CA ILE A 26 0.33 0.00 7.72
C ILE A 26 1.84 0.11 7.96
N ALA A 27 2.64 0.27 6.89
CA ALA A 27 4.09 0.43 6.97
C ALA A 27 4.62 1.55 6.05
N SER A 28 3.77 2.36 5.44
CA SER A 28 4.22 3.39 4.51
C SER A 28 4.91 4.57 5.20
N PRO A 29 6.02 5.10 4.63
CA PRO A 29 6.58 6.40 5.02
C PRO A 29 5.77 7.57 4.43
N PHE A 30 4.60 7.31 3.84
CA PHE A 30 3.68 8.31 3.34
C PHE A 30 2.30 8.16 3.98
N SER A 31 1.62 9.28 4.19
CA SER A 31 0.26 9.35 4.71
C SER A 31 -0.59 10.21 3.78
N VAL A 32 -1.75 9.70 3.34
CA VAL A 32 -2.66 10.40 2.42
C VAL A 32 -3.63 11.33 3.18
N LEU A 33 -3.26 12.58 3.37
CA LEU A 33 -4.11 13.53 4.08
C LEU A 33 -5.11 14.19 3.13
N TRP A 34 -6.38 14.24 3.52
CA TRP A 34 -7.39 15.02 2.80
C TRP A 34 -7.30 16.49 3.24
N LYS A 35 -6.96 17.37 2.30
CA LYS A 35 -6.85 18.81 2.55
C LYS A 35 -7.38 19.56 1.32
N GLU A 36 -8.20 20.59 1.56
CA GLU A 36 -8.70 21.49 0.51
C GLU A 36 -9.38 20.76 -0.68
N GLY A 37 -10.13 19.70 -0.39
CA GLY A 37 -10.86 18.94 -1.42
C GLY A 37 -10.02 17.91 -2.18
N LYS A 38 -8.74 17.74 -1.85
CA LYS A 38 -7.83 16.79 -2.52
C LYS A 38 -7.11 15.89 -1.53
N SER A 39 -6.90 14.64 -1.94
CA SER A 39 -6.03 13.69 -1.24
C SER A 39 -4.57 13.99 -1.60
N HIS A 40 -3.73 14.20 -0.60
CA HIS A 40 -2.31 14.49 -0.77
C HIS A 40 -1.45 13.50 0.02
N ALA A 41 -0.52 12.83 -0.66
CA ALA A 41 0.51 12.03 0.00
C ALA A 41 1.51 12.98 0.69
N VAL A 42 1.61 12.87 2.01
CA VAL A 42 2.52 13.64 2.86
C VAL A 42 3.54 12.67 3.44
N ARG A 43 4.82 13.02 3.37
CA ARG A 43 5.86 12.19 3.99
C ARG A 43 5.70 12.16 5.51
N THR A 44 5.79 10.97 6.06
CA THR A 44 5.67 10.65 7.49
C THR A 44 6.80 9.73 7.94
N LYS A 45 6.83 9.39 9.22
CA LYS A 45 7.82 8.47 9.78
C LYS A 45 7.45 7.04 9.44
N PHE A 46 8.37 6.29 8.83
CA PHE A 46 8.26 4.83 8.74
C PHE A 46 8.18 4.24 10.16
N PRO A 47 7.23 3.33 10.46
CA PRO A 47 7.08 2.79 11.82
C PRO A 47 8.33 2.01 12.26
N ASN A 48 8.68 2.12 13.55
CA ASN A 48 9.84 1.39 14.08
C ASN A 48 9.56 -0.10 14.29
N LEU A 49 8.29 -0.44 14.54
CA LEU A 49 7.84 -1.82 14.71
C LEU A 49 6.42 -1.95 14.17
N VAL A 50 6.16 -3.02 13.42
CA VAL A 50 4.81 -3.42 12.98
C VAL A 50 4.51 -4.79 13.59
N ILE A 51 3.37 -4.93 14.27
CA ILE A 51 2.94 -6.17 14.93
C ILE A 51 1.62 -6.64 14.33
N GLY A 52 1.65 -7.75 13.58
CA GLY A 52 0.45 -8.40 13.07
C GLY A 52 -0.08 -9.45 14.03
N ASP A 53 -1.30 -9.26 14.55
CA ASP A 53 -2.04 -10.30 15.27
C ASP A 53 -2.91 -11.07 14.29
N TYR A 54 -2.46 -12.26 13.89
CA TYR A 54 -3.18 -13.07 12.89
C TYR A 54 -4.56 -13.53 13.36
N ASP A 55 -4.78 -13.71 14.67
CA ASP A 55 -6.10 -14.08 15.19
C ASP A 55 -7.12 -12.95 15.04
N VAL A 56 -6.64 -11.70 14.99
CA VAL A 56 -7.44 -10.51 14.69
C VAL A 56 -7.58 -10.33 13.18
N LEU A 57 -6.47 -10.36 12.43
CA LEU A 57 -6.46 -10.09 10.99
C LEU A 57 -7.26 -11.13 10.19
N MET A 58 -7.22 -12.41 10.55
CA MET A 58 -8.05 -13.44 9.89
C MET A 58 -9.56 -13.23 10.09
N LYS A 59 -9.98 -12.43 11.08
CA LYS A 59 -11.40 -12.14 11.37
C LYS A 59 -11.87 -10.81 10.80
N GLU A 60 -11.00 -10.08 10.10
CA GLU A 60 -11.39 -8.80 9.52
C GLU A 60 -12.44 -8.99 8.40
N PRO A 61 -13.32 -8.01 8.16
CA PRO A 61 -14.25 -8.07 7.03
C PRO A 61 -13.53 -8.27 5.69
N HIS A 62 -13.96 -9.26 4.90
CA HIS A 62 -13.42 -9.59 3.56
C HIS A 62 -13.17 -8.38 2.65
N LYS A 63 -14.00 -7.35 2.74
CA LYS A 63 -13.85 -6.13 1.93
C LYS A 63 -12.52 -5.40 2.15
N PHE A 64 -11.92 -5.52 3.33
CA PHE A 64 -10.62 -4.91 3.63
C PHE A 64 -9.50 -5.73 3.02
N VAL A 65 -9.49 -7.05 3.23
CA VAL A 65 -8.55 -7.97 2.55
C VAL A 65 -8.59 -7.82 1.04
N ALA A 66 -9.80 -7.72 0.46
CA ALA A 66 -9.96 -7.48 -0.98
C ALA A 66 -9.38 -6.11 -1.41
N ALA A 67 -9.54 -5.09 -0.56
CA ALA A 67 -8.97 -3.78 -0.80
C ALA A 67 -7.43 -3.80 -0.73
N GLY A 68 -6.84 -4.41 0.30
CA GLY A 68 -5.38 -4.54 0.44
C GLY A 68 -4.78 -5.39 -0.67
N PHE A 69 -5.43 -6.50 -1.04
CA PHE A 69 -5.01 -7.28 -2.21
C PHE A 69 -5.08 -6.46 -3.51
N GLY A 70 -6.15 -5.70 -3.71
CA GLY A 70 -6.30 -4.80 -4.86
C GLY A 70 -5.18 -3.76 -4.94
N ASP A 71 -4.82 -3.18 -3.80
CA ASP A 71 -3.73 -2.21 -3.63
C ASP A 71 -2.37 -2.83 -4.03
N MET A 72 -2.14 -4.08 -3.63
CA MET A 72 -0.95 -4.83 -4.04
C MET A 72 -0.94 -5.14 -5.54
N VAL A 73 -2.08 -5.48 -6.14
CA VAL A 73 -2.19 -5.77 -7.59
C VAL A 73 -1.99 -4.52 -8.45
N ALA A 74 -2.42 -3.35 -7.97
CA ALA A 74 -2.23 -2.05 -8.62
C ALA A 74 -0.75 -1.78 -8.97
N LYS A 75 0.18 -2.39 -8.25
CA LYS A 75 1.64 -2.26 -8.48
C LYS A 75 2.09 -2.77 -9.83
N TYR A 76 1.34 -3.70 -10.43
CA TYR A 76 1.65 -4.19 -11.76
C TYR A 76 1.78 -3.03 -12.76
N THR A 77 0.88 -2.05 -12.69
CA THR A 77 0.94 -0.85 -13.53
C THR A 77 1.90 0.18 -12.97
N ALA A 78 1.98 0.37 -11.64
CA ALA A 78 2.89 1.32 -11.03
C ALA A 78 4.37 1.08 -11.37
N LEU A 79 4.82 -0.18 -11.35
CA LEU A 79 6.18 -0.55 -11.70
C LEU A 79 6.50 -0.27 -13.18
N PHE A 80 5.52 -0.48 -14.06
CA PHE A 80 5.67 -0.15 -15.47
C PHE A 80 5.75 1.37 -15.68
N ASP A 81 4.89 2.13 -15.02
CA ASP A 81 4.88 3.59 -15.05
C ASP A 81 6.19 4.17 -14.51
N TRP A 82 6.73 3.61 -13.43
CA TRP A 82 8.01 4.05 -12.88
C TRP A 82 9.16 3.78 -13.85
N ARG A 83 9.18 2.62 -14.50
CA ARG A 83 10.18 2.30 -15.53
C ARG A 83 10.06 3.21 -16.75
N LEU A 84 8.84 3.55 -17.15
CA LEU A 84 8.58 4.50 -18.22
C LEU A 84 9.05 5.91 -17.85
N ALA A 85 8.78 6.36 -16.62
CA ALA A 85 9.21 7.65 -16.10
C ALA A 85 10.74 7.76 -16.02
N TYR A 86 11.43 6.65 -15.71
CA TYR A 86 12.89 6.58 -15.80
C TYR A 86 13.38 6.76 -17.24
N TRP A 87 12.81 6.02 -18.20
CA TRP A 87 13.28 6.05 -19.60
C TRP A 87 12.98 7.36 -20.32
N LEU A 88 11.81 7.96 -20.08
CA LEU A 88 11.33 9.13 -20.82
C LEU A 88 11.44 10.44 -20.04
N GLY A 89 11.42 10.37 -18.71
CA GLY A 89 11.37 11.52 -17.82
C GLY A 89 12.61 11.73 -16.97
N ASP A 90 13.63 10.86 -17.09
CA ASP A 90 14.87 10.92 -16.30
C ASP A 90 14.61 10.89 -14.78
N GLU A 91 13.51 10.26 -14.34
CA GLU A 91 13.20 10.08 -12.92
C GLU A 91 14.12 9.04 -12.28
N PRO A 92 14.56 9.22 -11.01
CA PRO A 92 15.34 8.21 -10.30
C PRO A 92 14.64 6.84 -10.25
N TYR A 93 15.38 5.78 -10.55
CA TYR A 93 14.88 4.41 -10.57
C TYR A 93 15.79 3.49 -9.77
N LEU A 94 15.20 2.78 -8.81
CA LEU A 94 15.90 1.79 -8.00
C LEU A 94 15.45 0.40 -8.42
N ASP A 95 16.20 -0.19 -9.35
CA ASP A 95 15.87 -1.49 -9.95
C ASP A 95 15.73 -2.61 -8.90
N PHE A 96 16.56 -2.57 -7.86
CA PHE A 96 16.47 -3.52 -6.74
C PHE A 96 15.10 -3.49 -6.05
N ALA A 97 14.55 -2.30 -5.80
CA ALA A 97 13.24 -2.16 -5.18
C ALA A 97 12.11 -2.63 -6.11
N ALA A 98 12.21 -2.30 -7.41
CA ALA A 98 11.25 -2.73 -8.41
C ALA A 98 11.19 -4.26 -8.55
N GLN A 99 12.34 -4.94 -8.62
CA GLN A 99 12.40 -6.40 -8.72
C GLN A 99 11.84 -7.10 -7.47
N LEU A 100 12.07 -6.54 -6.27
CA LEU A 100 11.52 -7.09 -5.04
C LEU A 100 9.99 -6.89 -4.98
N ALA A 101 9.49 -5.72 -5.36
CA ALA A 101 8.05 -5.45 -5.45
C ALA A 101 7.36 -6.41 -6.43
N GLU A 102 7.95 -6.63 -7.61
CA GLU A 102 7.43 -7.58 -8.60
C GLU A 102 7.42 -9.02 -8.04
N SER A 103 8.46 -9.42 -7.31
CA SER A 103 8.53 -10.74 -6.68
C SER A 103 7.45 -10.96 -5.62
N ILE A 104 7.17 -9.94 -4.80
CA ILE A 104 6.11 -9.94 -3.79
C ILE A 104 4.73 -10.02 -4.45
N LEU A 105 4.48 -9.22 -5.49
CA LEU A 105 3.25 -9.26 -6.28
C LEU A 105 3.01 -10.66 -6.86
N ASN A 106 4.03 -11.25 -7.49
CA ASN A 106 3.95 -12.60 -8.05
C ASN A 106 3.66 -13.67 -6.98
N LEU A 107 4.20 -13.52 -5.77
CA LEU A 107 3.89 -14.41 -4.65
C LEU A 107 2.41 -14.29 -4.22
N LEU A 108 1.89 -13.08 -4.11
CA LEU A 108 0.48 -12.82 -3.78
C LEU A 108 -0.46 -13.41 -4.83
N LEU A 109 -0.16 -13.21 -6.13
CA LEU A 109 -0.96 -13.76 -7.21
C LEU A 109 -1.02 -15.30 -7.15
N ARG A 110 0.08 -15.97 -6.81
CA ARG A 110 0.10 -17.42 -6.58
C ARG A 110 -0.73 -17.86 -5.37
N ARG A 111 -0.90 -16.99 -4.37
CA ARG A 111 -1.65 -17.23 -3.13
C ARG A 111 -3.04 -16.61 -3.13
N VAL A 112 -3.55 -16.16 -4.28
CA VAL A 112 -4.87 -15.47 -4.37
C VAL A 112 -6.01 -16.27 -3.74
N LYS A 113 -5.99 -17.60 -3.88
CA LYS A 113 -7.01 -18.49 -3.27
C LYS A 113 -6.92 -18.50 -1.74
N ASP A 114 -5.71 -18.48 -1.20
CA ASP A 114 -5.47 -18.42 0.25
C ASP A 114 -5.88 -17.07 0.83
N VAL A 115 -5.56 -15.98 0.12
CA VAL A 115 -5.96 -14.61 0.47
C VAL A 115 -7.49 -14.49 0.46
N ALA A 116 -8.15 -14.95 -0.60
CA ALA A 116 -9.60 -14.93 -0.72
C ALA A 116 -10.30 -15.76 0.37
N ALA A 117 -9.69 -16.88 0.76
CA ALA A 117 -10.19 -17.72 1.86
C ALA A 117 -9.92 -17.13 3.26
N GLN A 118 -9.18 -16.02 3.37
CA GLN A 118 -8.69 -15.44 4.64
C GLN A 118 -8.06 -16.48 5.58
N ASN A 119 -7.38 -17.48 5.01
CA ASN A 119 -6.65 -18.45 5.82
C ASN A 119 -5.31 -17.86 6.28
N TYR A 120 -4.67 -18.51 7.25
CA TYR A 120 -3.40 -18.05 7.82
C TYR A 120 -2.35 -17.74 6.74
N ILE A 121 -2.19 -18.64 5.76
CA ILE A 121 -1.20 -18.49 4.68
C ILE A 121 -1.50 -17.23 3.85
N GLY A 122 -2.77 -16.99 3.51
CA GLY A 122 -3.21 -15.82 2.76
C GLY A 122 -2.96 -14.52 3.50
N ILE A 123 -3.43 -14.44 4.75
CA ILE A 123 -3.31 -13.23 5.58
C ILE A 123 -1.85 -12.94 5.95
N GLU A 124 -1.06 -13.96 6.28
CA GLU A 124 0.39 -13.81 6.51
C GLU A 124 1.09 -13.23 5.27
N THR A 125 0.75 -13.75 4.08
CA THR A 125 1.34 -13.26 2.83
C THR A 125 0.97 -11.81 2.57
N LEU A 126 -0.31 -11.46 2.73
CA LEU A 126 -0.78 -10.10 2.51
C LEU A 126 -0.17 -9.12 3.51
N PHE A 127 -0.11 -9.49 4.79
CA PHE A 127 0.53 -8.69 5.82
C PHE A 127 1.99 -8.39 5.49
N TYR A 128 2.79 -9.43 5.18
CA TYR A 128 4.20 -9.21 4.82
C TYR A 128 4.34 -8.40 3.54
N ALA A 129 3.45 -8.59 2.57
CA ALA A 129 3.48 -7.85 1.32
C ALA A 129 3.22 -6.35 1.52
N GLU A 130 2.21 -5.97 2.30
CA GLU A 130 1.92 -4.57 2.66
C GLU A 130 3.07 -3.96 3.48
N VAL A 131 3.64 -4.71 4.43
CA VAL A 131 4.79 -4.24 5.23
C VAL A 131 6.03 -4.00 4.38
N MET A 132 6.36 -4.97 3.53
CA MET A 132 7.53 -4.89 2.65
C MET A 132 7.40 -3.76 1.64
N ASP A 133 6.19 -3.46 1.20
CA ASP A 133 5.98 -2.36 0.29
C ASP A 133 6.24 -1.00 0.90
N GLY A 134 5.76 -0.79 2.14
CA GLY A 134 6.14 0.37 2.92
C GLY A 134 7.66 0.53 3.04
N TYR A 135 8.36 -0.58 3.29
CA TYR A 135 9.81 -0.59 3.38
C TYR A 135 10.48 -0.25 2.04
N LEU A 136 9.95 -0.77 0.93
CA LEU A 136 10.46 -0.47 -0.41
C LEU A 136 10.24 0.99 -0.80
N MET A 137 9.11 1.60 -0.42
CA MET A 137 8.87 3.02 -0.60
C MET A 137 9.88 3.87 0.19
N GLU A 138 10.23 3.46 1.41
CA GLU A 138 11.26 4.15 2.21
C GLU A 138 12.64 3.99 1.58
N LEU A 139 12.98 2.77 1.15
CA LEU A 139 14.27 2.46 0.51
C LEU A 139 14.45 3.23 -0.81
N ALA A 140 13.42 3.29 -1.65
CA ALA A 140 13.45 4.00 -2.92
C ALA A 140 13.23 5.51 -2.75
N ASN A 141 12.84 5.96 -1.55
CA ASN A 141 12.53 7.35 -1.23
C ASN A 141 11.45 7.95 -2.16
N THR A 142 10.49 7.13 -2.59
CA THR A 142 9.44 7.49 -3.53
C THR A 142 8.24 6.56 -3.38
N THR A 143 7.04 7.05 -3.71
CA THR A 143 5.83 6.22 -3.79
C THR A 143 5.77 5.42 -5.10
N ARG A 144 6.64 5.69 -6.08
CA ARG A 144 6.60 5.07 -7.42
C ARG A 144 6.65 3.54 -7.43
N VAL A 145 7.20 2.91 -6.38
CA VAL A 145 7.21 1.44 -6.22
C VAL A 145 5.78 0.88 -6.09
N ALA A 146 4.91 1.65 -5.43
CA ALA A 146 3.56 1.23 -5.05
C ALA A 146 2.46 1.94 -5.87
N ALA A 147 2.73 3.17 -6.32
CA ALA A 147 1.76 4.08 -6.87
C ALA A 147 2.23 4.75 -8.17
N GLY A 148 1.50 4.48 -9.26
CA GLY A 148 1.61 5.08 -10.58
C GLY A 148 0.32 5.78 -11.01
N SER A 149 -0.04 5.63 -12.29
CA SER A 149 -1.22 6.26 -12.88
C SER A 149 -2.53 5.74 -12.31
N GLU A 150 -2.59 4.48 -11.89
CA GLU A 150 -3.78 3.90 -11.26
C GLU A 150 -4.14 4.65 -9.97
N HIS A 151 -3.16 4.92 -9.09
CA HIS A 151 -3.34 5.73 -7.88
C HIS A 151 -3.92 7.12 -8.18
N LEU A 152 -3.45 7.78 -9.24
CA LEU A 152 -3.99 9.08 -9.68
C LEU A 152 -5.45 8.97 -10.13
N ILE A 153 -5.82 7.88 -10.82
CA ILE A 153 -7.20 7.62 -11.25
C ILE A 153 -8.10 7.41 -10.04
N ALA A 154 -7.72 6.63 -9.02
CA ALA A 154 -8.59 6.49 -7.85
C ALA A 154 -8.73 7.79 -7.07
N PHE A 155 -7.67 8.60 -6.93
CA PHE A 155 -7.81 9.92 -6.31
C PHE A 155 -8.80 10.81 -7.08
N ALA A 156 -8.81 10.76 -8.41
CA ALA A 156 -9.78 11.47 -9.22
C ALA A 156 -11.21 10.94 -9.00
N ILE A 157 -11.40 9.62 -8.94
CA ILE A 157 -12.70 9.00 -8.66
C ILE A 157 -13.17 9.34 -7.24
N GLU A 158 -12.29 9.32 -6.23
CA GLU A 158 -12.60 9.73 -4.85
C GLU A 158 -13.09 11.17 -4.80
N HIS A 159 -12.43 12.07 -5.54
CA HIS A 159 -12.80 13.47 -5.63
C HIS A 159 -14.21 13.67 -6.24
N VAL A 160 -14.55 12.91 -7.29
CA VAL A 160 -15.83 13.04 -7.98
C VAL A 160 -16.97 12.31 -7.25
N ALA A 161 -16.72 11.12 -6.72
CA ALA A 161 -17.76 10.26 -6.15
C ALA A 161 -18.02 10.48 -4.65
N GLY A 162 -17.11 11.13 -3.91
CA GLY A 162 -17.26 11.50 -2.50
C GLY A 162 -17.33 10.33 -1.49
N LYS A 163 -17.38 9.06 -1.93
CA LYS A 163 -17.41 7.86 -1.07
C LYS A 163 -16.71 6.66 -1.74
N GLY A 164 -15.91 5.92 -0.97
CA GLY A 164 -15.31 4.62 -1.32
C GLY A 164 -13.95 4.39 -0.65
N MET A 165 -13.59 3.13 -0.38
CA MET A 165 -12.31 2.76 0.25
C MET A 165 -11.19 2.76 -0.80
N HIS A 166 -9.98 3.16 -0.41
CA HIS A 166 -8.84 3.33 -1.33
C HIS A 166 -8.56 2.05 -2.14
N GLY A 167 -8.38 0.92 -1.44
CA GLY A 167 -8.04 -0.35 -2.08
C GLY A 167 -9.18 -1.03 -2.87
N SER A 168 -10.45 -0.73 -2.56
CA SER A 168 -11.60 -1.49 -3.13
C SER A 168 -11.96 -1.09 -4.55
N ARG A 169 -11.36 -0.04 -5.12
CA ARG A 169 -11.64 0.39 -6.50
C ARG A 169 -10.68 -0.18 -7.52
N TRP A 170 -9.60 -0.83 -7.08
CA TRP A 170 -8.63 -1.55 -7.91
C TRP A 170 -9.15 -2.92 -8.35
N ALA A 171 -9.93 -3.56 -7.48
CA ALA A 171 -10.69 -4.76 -7.80
C ALA A 171 -11.98 -4.32 -8.50
N LEU A 172 -11.95 -4.22 -9.83
CA LEU A 172 -13.18 -4.15 -10.63
C LEU A 172 -14.05 -5.34 -10.24
N GLU A 173 -15.22 -5.07 -9.66
CA GLU A 173 -16.27 -6.06 -9.42
C GLU A 173 -16.56 -6.78 -10.74
N GLN A 174 -16.15 -8.05 -10.81
CA GLN A 174 -16.75 -9.10 -11.62
C GLN A 174 -16.98 -10.31 -10.73
#